data_AF-A0A2S0JKF2-F1
#
_entry.id   AF-A0A2S0JKF2-F1
#
_cell.length_a   1.000
_cell.length_b   1.000
_cell.length_c   1.000
_cell.angle_alpha   90.00
_cell.angle_beta   90.00
_cell.angle_gamma   90.00
#
_symmetry.space_group_name_H-M   'P 1'
#
loop_
_entity.id
_entity.type
_entity.pdbx_description
1 polymer ?
#
loop_
_entity_poly.entity_id
_entity_poly.type
_entity_poly.pdbx_seq_one_letter_code
_entity_poly.pdbx_strand_id
1 'polypeptide(L)'
;MFLLVLTGCTSAIPDNPTAKSILKEKPKADIFQFNQLIYINITKPELTKGNFVKKGKLGEIKKMTSSSLFFKDFYATKLPIGTEIFATNEHNTYSIIVELDGEQRIYKVLIEG
;
A
#
# COMPACT_ATOMS: atom_id res chain seq x y z
N MET A 1 29.78 -26.44 32.05
CA MET A 1 28.85 -25.43 32.58
C MET A 1 28.26 -24.71 31.38
N PHE A 2 26.93 -24.76 31.24
CA PHE A 2 26.14 -24.31 30.09
C PHE A 2 26.35 -22.83 29.74
N LEU A 3 26.40 -22.49 28.43
CA LEU A 3 26.06 -21.15 27.95
C LEU A 3 24.81 -21.23 27.06
N LEU A 4 23.82 -20.43 27.43
CA LEU A 4 22.48 -20.35 26.83
C LEU A 4 22.54 -19.97 25.35
N VAL A 5 21.87 -20.77 24.51
CA VAL A 5 21.43 -20.34 23.18
C VAL A 5 20.10 -19.61 23.39
N LEU A 6 20.08 -18.29 23.19
CA LEU A 6 18.84 -17.51 23.15
C LEU A 6 18.06 -17.88 21.89
N THR A 7 17.22 -18.91 21.98
CA THR A 7 16.18 -19.18 20.99
C THR A 7 15.11 -18.10 21.14
N GLY A 8 15.25 -17.02 20.37
CA GLY A 8 14.18 -16.05 20.19
C GLY A 8 13.05 -16.71 19.38
N CYS A 9 12.09 -17.31 20.07
CA CYS A 9 10.79 -17.57 19.47
C CYS A 9 10.12 -16.22 19.25
N THR A 10 10.28 -15.65 18.05
CA THR A 10 9.38 -14.58 17.63
C THR A 10 8.02 -15.23 17.41
N SER A 11 7.11 -15.05 18.35
CA SER A 11 5.69 -15.35 18.14
C SER A 11 5.28 -14.57 16.90
N ALA A 12 4.97 -15.27 15.81
CA ALA A 12 4.44 -14.67 14.60
C ALA A 12 3.04 -14.13 14.93
N ILE A 13 2.98 -12.90 15.43
CA ILE A 13 1.81 -12.05 15.21
C ILE A 13 1.66 -12.01 13.69
N PRO A 14 0.47 -12.25 13.10
CA PRO A 14 0.30 -12.05 11.67
C PRO A 14 0.57 -10.57 11.39
N ASP A 15 1.79 -10.27 10.96
CA ASP A 15 2.17 -8.95 10.50
C ASP A 15 1.40 -8.66 9.20
N ASN A 16 1.00 -7.39 9.03
CA ASN A 16 0.41 -6.96 7.78
C ASN A 16 1.31 -7.30 6.58
N PRO A 17 0.74 -7.52 5.38
CA PRO A 17 1.53 -7.88 4.23
C PRO A 17 2.57 -6.82 3.90
N THR A 18 3.76 -7.26 3.49
CA THR A 18 4.82 -6.37 3.03
C THR A 18 4.81 -6.29 1.50
N ALA A 19 5.39 -5.24 0.93
CA ALA A 19 5.57 -5.17 -0.52
C ALA A 19 6.33 -6.40 -1.06
N LYS A 20 7.26 -6.94 -0.26
CA LYS A 20 8.03 -8.15 -0.60
C LYS A 20 7.14 -9.40 -0.69
N SER A 21 6.23 -9.62 0.25
CA SER A 21 5.33 -10.78 0.18
C SER A 21 4.36 -10.65 -1.00
N ILE A 22 3.75 -9.47 -1.17
CA ILE A 22 2.80 -9.21 -2.27
C ILE A 22 3.47 -9.35 -3.64
N LEU A 23 4.66 -8.79 -3.84
CA LEU A 23 5.36 -8.86 -5.13
C LEU A 23 5.98 -10.22 -5.41
N LYS A 24 6.20 -11.05 -4.39
CA LYS A 24 6.58 -12.46 -4.58
C LYS A 24 5.42 -13.28 -5.17
N GLU A 25 4.21 -13.06 -4.69
CA GLU A 25 3.01 -13.76 -5.18
C GLU A 25 2.48 -13.15 -6.49
N LYS A 26 2.45 -11.81 -6.57
CA LYS A 26 1.92 -11.02 -7.69
C LYS A 26 2.97 -10.02 -8.18
N PRO A 27 3.96 -10.45 -8.97
CA PRO A 27 5.07 -9.59 -9.42
C PRO A 27 4.66 -8.34 -10.20
N LYS A 28 3.44 -8.33 -10.77
CA LYS A 28 2.86 -7.21 -11.51
C LYS A 28 1.80 -6.44 -10.71
N ALA A 29 1.72 -6.63 -9.40
CA ALA A 29 0.77 -5.93 -8.56
C ALA A 29 1.02 -4.42 -8.61
N ASP A 30 -0.07 -3.66 -8.69
CA ASP A 30 -0.05 -2.21 -8.58
C ASP A 30 -0.27 -1.86 -7.10
N ILE A 31 0.83 -1.55 -6.41
CA ILE A 31 0.83 -1.25 -4.98
C ILE A 31 1.63 0.00 -4.67
N PHE A 32 1.30 0.63 -3.55
CA PHE A 32 2.17 1.58 -2.88
C PHE A 32 2.12 1.39 -1.37
N GLN A 33 3.06 1.99 -0.65
CA GLN A 33 3.09 1.96 0.81
C GLN A 33 2.77 3.34 1.39
N PHE A 34 1.95 3.38 2.43
CA PHE A 34 1.66 4.59 3.20
C PHE A 34 1.37 4.22 4.65
N ASN A 35 1.96 4.95 5.60
CA ASN A 35 1.90 4.64 7.04
C ASN A 35 2.26 3.17 7.34
N GLN A 36 3.30 2.66 6.67
CA GLN A 36 3.77 1.26 6.79
C GLN A 36 2.76 0.19 6.34
N LEU A 37 1.64 0.58 5.74
CA LEU A 37 0.63 -0.32 5.21
C LEU A 37 0.72 -0.40 3.68
N ILE A 38 0.45 -1.57 3.13
CA ILE A 38 0.44 -1.79 1.69
C ILE A 38 -0.96 -1.57 1.14
N TYR A 39 -1.05 -0.71 0.14
CA TYR A 39 -2.28 -0.41 -0.59
C TYR A 39 -2.20 -1.01 -1.98
N ILE A 40 -3.26 -1.70 -2.43
CA ILE A 40 -3.34 -2.33 -3.76
C ILE A 40 -4.44 -1.68 -4.60
N ASN A 41 -4.16 -1.48 -5.88
CA ASN A 41 -5.14 -0.95 -6.83
C ASN A 41 -6.29 -1.96 -7.00
N ILE A 42 -7.52 -1.50 -6.75
CA ILE A 42 -8.76 -2.27 -6.93
C ILE A 42 -9.71 -1.58 -7.92
N THR A 43 -9.23 -0.61 -8.68
CA THR A 43 -10.04 0.22 -9.58
C THR A 43 -10.83 -0.63 -10.56
N LYS A 44 -12.13 -0.41 -10.57
CA LYS A 44 -13.09 -1.01 -11.51
C LYS A 44 -14.08 0.05 -11.96
N PRO A 45 -14.66 -0.05 -13.17
CA PRO A 45 -15.62 0.94 -13.68
C PRO A 45 -16.84 1.18 -12.78
N GLU A 46 -17.19 0.21 -11.94
CA GLU A 46 -18.29 0.29 -10.96
C GLU A 46 -17.93 1.11 -9.72
N LEU A 47 -16.66 1.16 -9.32
CA LEU A 47 -16.21 1.85 -8.10
C LEU A 47 -15.99 3.35 -8.33
N THR A 48 -15.76 3.76 -9.58
CA THR A 48 -15.53 5.16 -9.95
C THR A 48 -16.82 5.98 -10.08
N LYS A 49 -18.00 5.34 -10.06
CA LYS A 49 -19.33 5.99 -10.19
C LYS A 49 -19.95 6.37 -8.85
N GLY A 50 -19.19 6.98 -7.94
CA GLY A 50 -19.75 7.73 -6.80
C GLY A 50 -19.58 7.13 -5.40
N ASN A 51 -18.85 6.04 -5.23
CA ASN A 51 -18.65 5.42 -3.92
C ASN A 51 -17.54 6.09 -3.08
N PHE A 52 -16.55 6.71 -3.73
CA PHE A 52 -15.40 7.32 -3.05
C PHE A 52 -15.26 8.80 -3.41
N VAL A 53 -15.35 9.65 -2.40
CA VAL A 53 -15.21 11.11 -2.53
C VAL A 53 -13.81 11.53 -2.08
N LYS A 54 -13.09 12.22 -2.96
CA LYS A 54 -11.77 12.80 -2.66
C LYS A 54 -11.88 13.82 -1.51
N LYS A 55 -11.00 13.69 -0.51
CA LYS A 55 -10.88 14.61 0.64
C LYS A 55 -9.51 15.29 0.66
N GLY A 56 -8.84 15.30 1.80
CA GLY A 56 -7.53 15.93 1.97
C GLY A 56 -6.41 15.17 1.27
N LYS A 57 -5.42 15.91 0.75
CA LYS A 57 -4.17 15.36 0.23
C LYS A 57 -3.38 14.73 1.37
N LEU A 58 -2.95 13.48 1.18
CA LEU A 58 -2.12 12.75 2.13
C LEU A 58 -0.63 12.85 1.79
N GLY A 59 -0.30 13.07 0.51
CA GLY A 59 1.06 13.27 0.04
C GLY A 59 1.21 12.97 -1.44
N GLU A 60 2.44 12.63 -1.83
CA GLU A 60 2.83 12.34 -3.21
C GLU A 60 3.78 11.16 -3.26
N ILE A 61 3.72 10.38 -4.35
CA ILE A 61 4.67 9.31 -4.62
C ILE A 61 6.07 9.88 -4.81
N LYS A 62 7.02 9.38 -4.02
CA LYS A 62 8.42 9.81 -4.01
C LYS A 62 9.31 8.93 -4.88
N LYS A 63 8.90 7.69 -5.16
CA LYS A 63 9.67 6.76 -5.98
C LYS A 63 8.78 5.72 -6.66
N MET A 64 8.98 5.53 -7.96
CA MET A 64 8.47 4.37 -8.70
C MET A 64 9.56 3.29 -8.78
N THR A 65 9.27 2.05 -8.36
CA THR A 65 10.26 0.96 -8.42
C THR A 65 9.60 -0.43 -8.48
N SER A 66 10.23 -1.34 -9.21
CA SER A 66 9.89 -2.77 -9.22
C SER A 66 10.59 -3.57 -8.11
N SER A 67 11.53 -2.96 -7.38
CA SER A 67 12.24 -3.62 -6.30
C SER A 67 11.43 -3.59 -5.01
N SER A 68 11.27 -4.76 -4.38
CA SER A 68 10.65 -4.88 -3.05
C SER A 68 11.64 -4.67 -1.90
N LEU A 69 12.94 -4.55 -2.18
CA LEU A 69 13.96 -4.28 -1.17
C LEU A 69 13.90 -2.83 -0.71
N PHE A 70 13.82 -2.62 0.61
CA PHE A 70 13.69 -1.30 1.22
C PHE A 70 12.53 -0.47 0.65
N PHE A 71 11.39 -1.14 0.37
CA PHE A 71 10.14 -0.47 0.03
C PHE A 71 9.66 0.35 1.23
N LYS A 72 9.37 1.64 1.02
CA LYS A 72 9.07 2.62 2.07
C LYS A 72 7.82 3.41 1.71
N ASP A 73 7.32 4.18 2.66
CA ASP A 73 6.20 5.07 2.45
C ASP A 73 6.42 5.98 1.24
N PHE A 74 5.36 6.17 0.46
CA PHE A 74 5.33 6.88 -0.81
C PHE A 74 6.14 6.22 -1.94
N TYR A 75 6.52 4.94 -1.80
CA TYR A 75 7.04 4.16 -2.93
C TYR A 75 5.88 3.42 -3.59
N ALA A 76 5.91 3.35 -4.92
CA ALA A 76 4.91 2.66 -5.71
C ALA A 76 5.55 1.77 -6.77
N THR A 77 4.82 0.75 -7.21
CA THR A 77 5.28 -0.14 -8.30
C THR A 77 4.92 0.37 -9.68
N LYS A 78 3.82 1.12 -9.79
CA LYS A 78 3.30 1.63 -11.07
C LYS A 78 2.97 3.12 -11.10
N LEU A 79 2.84 3.76 -9.93
CA LEU A 79 2.53 5.18 -9.88
C LEU A 79 3.81 6.00 -10.13
N PRO A 80 3.80 6.94 -11.10
CA PRO A 80 4.92 7.85 -11.34
C PRO A 80 5.25 8.72 -10.12
N ILE A 81 6.50 9.20 -10.07
CA ILE A 81 6.92 10.19 -9.07
C ILE A 81 6.07 11.46 -9.23
N GLY A 82 5.65 12.06 -8.11
CA GLY A 82 4.77 13.24 -8.07
C GLY A 82 3.28 12.91 -8.13
N THR A 83 2.90 11.64 -8.29
CA THR A 83 1.48 11.24 -8.24
C THR A 83 0.91 11.56 -6.86
N GLU A 84 -0.15 12.36 -6.81
CA GLU A 84 -0.81 12.75 -5.56
C GLU A 84 -1.72 11.63 -5.02
N ILE A 85 -1.71 11.45 -3.70
CA ILE A 85 -2.58 10.51 -2.99
C ILE A 85 -3.50 11.24 -2.01
N PHE A 86 -4.75 10.83 -1.93
CA PHE A 86 -5.81 11.53 -1.21
C PHE A 86 -6.60 10.61 -0.30
N ALA A 87 -7.03 11.15 0.83
CA ALA A 87 -8.00 10.49 1.70
C ALA A 87 -9.38 10.41 1.02
N THR A 88 -10.22 9.49 1.51
CA THR A 88 -11.60 9.33 1.07
C THR A 88 -12.58 9.85 2.13
N ASN A 89 -13.88 9.88 1.80
CA ASN A 89 -14.96 10.17 2.74
C ASN A 89 -15.19 9.09 3.80
N GLU A 90 -14.68 7.88 3.60
CA GLU A 90 -14.68 6.90 4.68
C GLU A 90 -13.69 7.40 5.74
N HIS A 91 -14.14 7.56 7.00
CA HIS A 91 -13.30 7.95 8.14
C HIS A 91 -12.23 6.90 8.50
N ASN A 92 -12.03 5.91 7.64
CA ASN A 92 -11.16 4.78 7.86
C ASN A 92 -10.00 4.83 6.86
N THR A 93 -8.81 4.43 7.31
CA THR A 93 -7.60 4.39 6.48
C THR A 93 -7.61 3.24 5.48
N TYR A 94 -8.78 2.59 5.25
CA TYR A 94 -8.89 1.38 4.44
C TYR A 94 -8.81 1.66 2.93
N SER A 95 -9.18 2.87 2.51
CA SER A 95 -9.28 3.25 1.11
C SER A 95 -8.50 4.55 0.86
N ILE A 96 -7.78 4.62 -0.26
CA ILE A 96 -7.08 5.83 -0.73
C ILE A 96 -7.45 6.07 -2.20
N ILE A 97 -7.62 7.34 -2.55
CA ILE A 97 -7.80 7.79 -3.93
C ILE A 97 -6.46 8.26 -4.49
N VAL A 98 -6.19 7.86 -5.72
CA VAL A 98 -5.08 8.36 -6.53
C VAL A 98 -5.65 8.96 -7.81
N GLU A 99 -5.21 10.16 -8.18
CA GLU A 99 -5.54 10.75 -9.48
C GLU A 99 -4.32 10.62 -10.38
N LEU A 100 -4.49 9.96 -11.53
CA LEU A 100 -3.46 9.83 -12.55
C LEU A 100 -4.09 10.06 -13.91
N ASP A 101 -3.53 10.97 -14.70
CA ASP A 101 -3.98 11.29 -16.07
C ASP A 101 -5.46 11.68 -16.17
N GLY A 102 -6.00 12.33 -15.12
CA GLY A 102 -7.42 12.70 -15.04
C GLY A 102 -8.36 11.54 -14.69
N GLU A 103 -7.82 10.34 -14.42
CA GLU A 103 -8.58 9.19 -13.96
C GLU A 103 -8.43 8.97 -12.45
N GLN A 104 -9.55 8.74 -11.78
CA GLN A 104 -9.59 8.36 -10.37
C GLN A 104 -9.34 6.86 -10.22
N ARG A 105 -8.32 6.49 -9.46
CA ARG A 105 -7.98 5.12 -9.07
C ARG A 105 -8.21 4.91 -7.59
N ILE A 106 -8.75 3.75 -7.25
CA ILE A 106 -9.05 3.36 -5.87
C ILE A 106 -8.05 2.31 -5.43
N TYR A 107 -7.42 2.56 -4.29
CA TYR A 107 -6.52 1.64 -3.63
C TYR A 107 -7.08 1.24 -2.27
N LYS A 108 -6.98 -0.05 -1.95
CA LYS A 108 -7.42 -0.59 -0.66
C LYS A 108 -6.23 -1.15 0.11
N VAL A 109 -6.22 -0.92 1.41
CA VAL A 109 -5.20 -1.48 2.30
C VAL A 109 -5.30 -3.00 2.36
N LEU A 110 -4.15 -3.66 2.41
CA LEU A 110 -4.00 -5.07 2.71
C LEU A 110 -3.66 -5.21 4.19
N ILE A 111 -4.54 -5.86 4.94
CA ILE A 111 -4.37 -6.21 6.36
C ILE A 111 -4.54 -7.73 6.50
N GLU A 112 -3.65 -8.38 7.22
CA GLU A 112 -3.87 -9.76 7.67
C GLU A 112 -4.54 -9.70 9.04
N GLY A 113 -5.49 -10.60 9.28
CA GLY A 113 -6.25 -10.71 10.53
C GLY A 113 -5.91 -12.00 11.26
#